data_AF-A0A7Y2GNT8-F1
#
_entry.id   AF-A0A7Y2GNT8-F1
#
_cell.length_a   1.000
_cell.length_b   1.000
_cell.length_c   1.000
_cell.angle_alpha   90.00
_cell.angle_beta   90.00
_cell.angle_gamma   90.00
#
_symmetry.space_group_name_H-M   'P 1'
#
loop_
_entity.id
_entity.type
_entity.pdbx_description
1 polymer ?
#
loop_
_entity_poly.entity_id
_entity_poly.type
_entity_poly.pdbx_seq_one_letter_code
_entity_poly.pdbx_strand_id
1 'polypeptide(L)'
;MSRLTSCNASGPNFLSSFFERVLGLNSIGIVILSSALFLIGCGSDDPVTAVDVDSDGDGILDEQEILNGTNKNNPCDPKPISGYMGFDSNNTVWLNADCDVDGISNAQELADNTDPFVNETRDTDGDGIPDFQETANGTDKDNPCDP
;
A
#
# COMPACT_ATOMS: atom_id res chain seq x y z
N MET A 1 11.04 26.04 20.93
CA MET A 1 10.80 25.23 22.15
C MET A 1 10.32 23.87 21.66
N SER A 2 11.18 22.86 21.72
CA SER A 2 11.21 21.89 22.83
C SER A 2 10.57 20.60 22.30
N ARG A 3 11.41 19.63 21.95
CA ARG A 3 11.70 18.44 22.78
C ARG A 3 10.48 17.51 22.82
N LEU A 4 10.54 16.45 22.02
CA LEU A 4 11.01 15.11 22.41
C LEU A 4 9.87 14.30 23.02
N THR A 5 9.64 13.16 22.37
CA THR A 5 9.43 11.87 23.02
C THR A 5 8.14 11.69 23.81
N SER A 6 7.23 10.92 23.19
CA SER A 6 6.53 9.79 23.79
C SER A 6 6.66 9.69 25.33
N CYS A 7 5.65 10.19 26.05
CA CYS A 7 5.43 9.79 27.43
C CYS A 7 4.74 8.42 27.42
N ASN A 8 5.55 7.37 27.47
CA ASN A 8 5.13 6.08 27.99
C ASN A 8 4.81 6.28 29.49
N ALA A 9 3.56 6.05 29.91
CA ALA A 9 3.15 6.10 31.31
C ALA A 9 2.53 4.75 31.73
N SER A 10 3.31 3.68 31.58
CA SER A 10 3.16 2.48 32.40
C SER A 10 3.79 2.73 33.77
N GLY A 11 2.96 3.07 34.76
CA GLY A 11 3.36 3.15 36.17
C GLY A 11 2.14 3.26 37.08
N PRO A 12 2.01 2.41 38.12
CA PRO A 12 0.89 2.50 39.06
C PRO A 12 1.10 3.73 39.95
N ASN A 13 0.02 4.21 40.58
CA ASN A 13 -0.01 5.25 41.62
C ASN A 13 -0.26 6.69 41.13
N PHE A 14 -1.47 6.97 40.64
CA PHE A 14 -1.97 8.36 40.60
C PHE A 14 -3.44 8.50 41.04
N LEU A 15 -3.94 7.57 41.86
CA LEU A 15 -5.33 7.57 42.33
C LEU A 15 -5.52 7.83 43.83
N SER A 16 -4.47 8.11 44.62
CA SER A 16 -4.62 8.22 46.08
C SER A 16 -4.46 9.61 46.69
N SER A 17 -4.08 10.67 45.95
CA SER A 17 -3.81 11.98 46.57
C SER A 17 -4.84 13.08 46.30
N PHE A 18 -5.84 12.86 45.43
CA PHE A 18 -6.85 13.88 45.16
C PHE A 18 -8.11 13.77 46.05
N PHE A 19 -8.26 12.69 46.82
CA PHE A 19 -9.48 12.43 47.59
C PHE A 19 -9.51 13.07 48.99
N GLU A 20 -8.39 13.59 49.50
CA GLU A 20 -8.29 14.10 50.89
C GLU A 20 -8.36 15.64 51.01
N ARG A 21 -8.84 16.37 49.99
CA ARG A 21 -8.96 17.85 50.06
C ARG A 21 -10.35 18.42 49.81
N VAL A 22 -11.40 17.61 50.02
CA VAL A 22 -12.81 18.05 49.91
C VAL A 22 -13.56 18.00 51.26
N LEU A 23 -12.93 17.55 52.34
CA LEU A 23 -13.57 17.48 53.67
C LEU A 23 -13.11 18.59 54.62
N GLY A 24 -13.11 19.86 54.17
CA GLY A 24 -12.49 20.94 54.95
C GLY A 24 -13.25 22.24 55.13
N LEU A 25 -14.29 22.55 54.34
CA LEU A 25 -14.92 23.87 54.44
C LEU A 25 -16.45 23.76 54.45
N ASN A 26 -16.95 23.90 55.67
CA ASN A 26 -18.32 24.10 56.02
C ASN A 26 -18.85 25.37 55.35
N SER A 27 -20.13 25.32 54.96
CA SER A 27 -20.98 26.46 54.63
C SER A 27 -20.77 27.15 53.27
N ILE A 28 -21.73 26.86 52.37
CA ILE A 28 -22.26 27.81 51.38
C ILE A 28 -21.27 28.18 50.25
N GLY A 29 -21.03 27.24 49.34
CA GLY A 29 -20.33 27.52 48.08
C GLY A 29 -20.67 26.53 46.96
N ILE A 30 -21.79 25.81 47.08
CA ILE A 30 -22.25 24.77 46.14
C ILE A 30 -22.89 25.36 44.87
N VAL A 31 -22.93 26.69 44.70
CA VAL A 31 -23.69 27.30 43.62
C VAL A 31 -22.81 28.32 42.90
N ILE A 32 -22.92 28.34 41.57
CA ILE A 32 -22.50 29.42 40.66
C ILE A 32 -21.03 29.41 40.17
N LEU A 33 -20.46 28.28 39.74
CA LEU A 33 -19.35 28.32 38.76
C LEU A 33 -19.13 27.06 37.92
N SER A 34 -19.98 26.03 38.02
CA SER A 34 -19.92 24.87 37.11
C SER A 34 -20.67 25.08 35.80
N SER A 35 -21.32 26.23 35.60
CA SER A 35 -21.93 26.63 34.33
C SER A 35 -20.92 27.07 33.26
N ALA A 36 -19.62 26.85 33.47
CA ALA A 36 -18.65 26.88 32.39
C ALA A 36 -18.75 25.56 31.61
N LEU A 37 -19.73 25.51 30.71
CA LEU A 37 -19.53 25.22 29.29
C LEU A 37 -18.19 24.54 28.95
N PHE A 38 -18.00 23.31 29.41
CA PHE A 38 -17.02 22.40 28.83
C PHE A 38 -17.80 21.37 28.03
N LEU A 39 -18.44 21.85 26.97
CA LEU A 39 -18.63 21.02 25.79
C LEU A 39 -17.23 20.80 25.19
N ILE A 40 -16.46 19.89 25.80
CA ILE A 40 -15.45 19.16 25.06
C ILE A 40 -16.26 18.27 24.14
N GLY A 41 -16.65 18.83 23.00
CA GLY A 41 -16.72 18.05 21.79
C GLY A 41 -15.32 17.51 21.61
N CYS A 42 -15.07 16.31 22.14
CA CYS A 42 -14.10 15.44 21.53
C CYS A 42 -14.77 15.06 20.21
N GLY A 43 -14.64 15.95 19.21
CA GLY A 43 -14.61 15.46 17.85
C GLY A 43 -13.45 14.48 17.89
N SER A 44 -13.78 13.19 17.85
CA SER A 44 -12.88 12.22 17.27
C SER A 44 -12.72 12.65 15.83
N ASP A 45 -11.90 13.69 15.61
CA ASP A 45 -11.09 13.81 14.42
C ASP A 45 -10.13 12.61 14.51
N ASP A 46 -10.69 11.41 14.38
CA ASP A 46 -9.93 10.27 13.96
C ASP A 46 -9.21 10.80 12.72
N PRO A 47 -7.87 10.76 12.66
CA PRO A 47 -7.25 10.86 11.36
C PRO A 47 -7.92 9.73 10.58
N VAL A 48 -8.79 10.10 9.65
CA VAL A 48 -9.05 9.25 8.51
C VAL A 48 -7.66 8.96 8.00
N THR A 49 -7.12 7.80 8.39
CA THR A 49 -6.02 7.20 7.67
C THR A 49 -6.57 7.18 6.26
N ALA A 50 -6.10 8.09 5.42
CA ALA A 50 -6.27 7.94 4.00
C ALA A 50 -5.75 6.53 3.77
N VAL A 51 -6.67 5.59 3.53
CA VAL A 51 -6.28 4.25 3.16
C VAL A 51 -5.55 4.48 1.86
N ASP A 52 -4.24 4.31 1.91
CA ASP A 52 -3.46 4.42 0.71
C ASP A 52 -3.98 3.36 -0.25
N VAL A 53 -4.32 3.80 -1.45
CA VAL A 53 -5.02 3.01 -2.45
C VAL A 53 -3.98 2.50 -3.44
N ASP A 54 -4.22 1.34 -4.01
CA ASP A 54 -3.52 0.86 -5.20
C ASP A 54 -4.45 1.16 -6.39
N SER A 55 -4.20 2.28 -7.07
CA SER A 55 -5.12 2.79 -8.09
C SER A 55 -5.13 1.92 -9.35
N ASP A 56 -3.98 1.39 -9.75
CA ASP A 56 -3.86 0.56 -10.96
C ASP A 56 -3.89 -0.95 -10.71
N GLY A 57 -3.72 -1.39 -9.47
CA GLY A 57 -3.86 -2.78 -9.07
C GLY A 57 -2.59 -3.60 -9.26
N ASP A 58 -1.42 -2.99 -9.39
CA ASP A 58 -0.15 -3.70 -9.58
C ASP A 58 0.40 -4.32 -8.27
N GLY A 59 -0.24 -4.04 -7.12
CA GLY A 59 0.16 -4.51 -5.80
C GLY A 59 1.08 -3.56 -5.04
N ILE A 60 1.39 -2.39 -5.60
CA ILE A 60 2.13 -1.31 -4.96
C ILE A 60 1.13 -0.19 -4.67
N LEU A 61 1.24 0.40 -3.48
CA LEU A 61 0.33 1.48 -3.10
C LEU A 61 0.77 2.82 -3.72
N ASP A 62 -0.21 3.67 -4.05
CA ASP A 62 -0.02 4.99 -4.67
C ASP A 62 1.07 5.82 -3.97
N GLU A 63 1.12 5.84 -2.63
CA GLU A 63 2.12 6.63 -1.89
C GLU A 63 3.54 6.09 -2.09
N GLN A 64 3.66 4.77 -2.20
CA GLN A 64 4.92 4.06 -2.38
C GLN A 64 5.48 4.27 -3.79
N GLU A 65 4.61 4.34 -4.78
CA GLU A 65 4.98 4.63 -6.15
C GLU A 65 5.43 6.07 -6.34
N ILE A 66 4.72 7.03 -5.74
CA ILE A 66 5.13 8.43 -5.71
C ILE A 66 6.53 8.57 -5.09
N LEU A 67 6.80 7.82 -4.02
CA LEU A 67 8.11 7.81 -3.35
C LEU A 67 9.21 7.18 -4.22
N ASN A 68 8.88 6.11 -4.95
CA ASN A 68 9.81 5.39 -5.83
C ASN A 68 10.00 6.05 -7.21
N GLY A 69 9.12 6.99 -7.57
CA GLY A 69 9.12 7.64 -8.88
C GLY A 69 8.51 6.79 -9.99
N THR A 70 7.72 5.76 -9.65
CA THR A 70 6.88 5.00 -10.60
C THR A 70 5.52 5.67 -10.77
N ASN A 71 4.75 5.22 -11.74
CA ASN A 71 3.46 5.80 -12.10
C ASN A 71 2.29 5.00 -11.53
N LYS A 72 1.68 5.58 -10.48
CA LYS A 72 0.47 5.09 -9.80
C LYS A 72 -0.80 4.82 -10.59
N ASN A 73 -0.79 5.02 -11.90
CA ASN A 73 -1.93 4.68 -12.76
C ASN A 73 -1.48 3.78 -13.92
N ASN A 74 -0.30 3.20 -13.84
CA ASN A 74 0.26 2.32 -14.83
C ASN A 74 0.52 0.94 -14.19
N PRO A 75 -0.38 -0.03 -14.41
CA PRO A 75 -0.33 -1.35 -13.75
C PRO A 75 0.87 -2.22 -14.14
N CYS A 76 1.72 -1.71 -15.05
CA CYS A 76 2.93 -2.36 -15.54
C CYS A 76 4.21 -1.61 -15.14
N ASP A 77 4.12 -0.59 -14.27
CA ASP A 77 5.26 0.21 -13.78
C ASP A 77 5.32 0.19 -12.25
N PRO A 78 6.33 -0.45 -11.65
CA PRO A 78 7.53 -0.99 -12.27
C PRO A 78 7.28 -2.31 -12.99
N LYS A 79 8.03 -2.58 -14.07
CA LYS A 79 7.87 -3.83 -14.84
C LYS A 79 8.11 -5.05 -13.94
N PRO A 80 7.09 -5.89 -13.69
CA PRO A 80 7.24 -7.06 -12.85
C PRO A 80 8.06 -8.16 -13.55
N ILE A 81 8.54 -9.12 -12.75
CA ILE A 81 9.19 -10.33 -13.25
C ILE A 81 8.18 -11.46 -13.41
N SER A 82 8.50 -12.45 -14.25
CA SER A 82 7.70 -13.68 -14.39
C SER A 82 7.41 -14.32 -13.04
N GLY A 83 6.16 -14.77 -12.87
CA GLY A 83 5.66 -15.37 -11.63
C GLY A 83 5.36 -14.38 -10.49
N TYR A 84 5.33 -13.08 -10.77
CA TYR A 84 4.80 -12.09 -9.82
C TYR A 84 3.31 -12.34 -9.55
N MET A 85 2.87 -12.25 -8.29
CA MET A 85 1.49 -12.54 -7.85
C MET A 85 0.91 -11.44 -6.94
N GLY A 86 1.57 -10.27 -6.86
CA GLY A 86 1.17 -9.20 -5.95
C GLY A 86 0.02 -8.33 -6.45
N PHE A 87 -0.37 -8.49 -7.72
CA PHE A 87 -1.43 -7.72 -8.38
C PHE A 87 -2.85 -8.06 -7.85
N ASP A 88 -3.79 -7.14 -8.06
CA ASP A 88 -5.22 -7.37 -7.84
C ASP A 88 -5.94 -7.82 -9.11
N SER A 89 -6.29 -9.10 -9.17
CA SER A 89 -7.03 -9.72 -10.28
C SER A 89 -8.49 -9.27 -10.39
N ASN A 90 -8.97 -8.39 -9.51
CA ASN A 90 -10.28 -7.74 -9.62
C ASN A 90 -10.17 -6.27 -10.04
N ASN A 91 -8.97 -5.70 -10.10
CA ASN A 91 -8.77 -4.33 -10.53
C ASN A 91 -8.93 -4.23 -12.06
N THR A 92 -9.83 -3.36 -12.50
CA THR A 92 -10.15 -3.19 -13.93
C THR A 92 -9.01 -2.52 -14.72
N VAL A 93 -8.18 -1.70 -14.07
CA VAL A 93 -7.00 -1.07 -14.70
C VAL A 93 -5.98 -2.15 -15.01
N TRP A 94 -5.59 -2.96 -14.01
CA TRP A 94 -4.68 -4.08 -14.18
C TRP A 94 -5.21 -5.12 -15.19
N LEU A 95 -6.47 -5.54 -15.08
CA LEU A 95 -7.06 -6.56 -15.96
C LEU A 95 -7.07 -6.18 -17.45
N ASN A 96 -7.23 -4.89 -17.76
CA ASN A 96 -7.27 -4.41 -19.14
C ASN A 96 -5.90 -4.02 -19.69
N ALA A 97 -4.85 -4.10 -18.89
CA ALA A 97 -3.49 -3.86 -19.33
C ALA A 97 -2.92 -5.08 -20.07
N ASP A 98 -1.79 -4.85 -20.74
CA ASP A 98 -1.00 -5.80 -21.50
C ASP A 98 0.46 -5.46 -21.15
N CYS A 99 0.96 -6.08 -20.07
CA CYS A 99 2.21 -5.65 -19.42
C CYS A 99 3.47 -6.20 -20.08
N ASP A 100 3.34 -7.28 -20.84
CA ASP A 100 4.39 -7.93 -21.59
C ASP A 100 4.36 -7.55 -23.09
N VAL A 101 3.29 -6.89 -23.55
CA VAL A 101 3.11 -6.26 -24.87
C VAL A 101 3.04 -7.31 -25.98
N ASP A 102 2.33 -8.40 -25.73
CA ASP A 102 2.08 -9.47 -26.70
C ASP A 102 0.72 -9.30 -27.43
N GLY A 103 -0.11 -8.36 -26.98
CA GLY A 103 -1.43 -8.06 -27.54
C GLY A 103 -2.58 -8.83 -26.89
N ILE A 104 -2.29 -9.62 -25.85
CA ILE A 104 -3.25 -10.31 -24.99
C ILE A 104 -3.34 -9.52 -23.69
N SER A 105 -4.56 -9.26 -23.21
CA SER A 105 -4.72 -8.57 -21.93
C SER A 105 -4.42 -9.49 -20.76
N ASN A 106 -3.93 -8.95 -19.65
CA ASN A 106 -3.71 -9.66 -18.39
C ASN A 106 -4.93 -10.52 -17.97
N ALA A 107 -6.16 -10.02 -18.16
CA ALA A 107 -7.38 -10.78 -17.86
C ALA A 107 -7.55 -12.05 -18.71
N GLN A 108 -7.18 -11.98 -19.98
CA GLN A 108 -7.27 -13.10 -20.91
C GLN A 108 -6.16 -14.12 -20.62
N GLU A 109 -4.95 -13.65 -20.31
CA GLU A 109 -3.84 -14.52 -19.90
C GLU A 109 -4.14 -15.28 -18.61
N LEU A 110 -4.71 -14.61 -17.61
CA LEU A 110 -5.21 -15.28 -16.40
C LEU A 110 -6.27 -16.34 -16.71
N ALA A 111 -7.14 -16.10 -17.70
CA ALA A 111 -8.14 -17.08 -18.12
C ALA A 111 -7.52 -18.27 -18.86
N ASP A 112 -6.47 -18.02 -19.64
CA ASP A 112 -5.75 -19.03 -20.42
C ASP A 112 -4.66 -19.75 -19.59
N ASN A 113 -4.38 -19.27 -18.38
CA ASN A 113 -3.31 -19.72 -17.49
C ASN A 113 -1.90 -19.50 -18.08
N THR A 114 -1.70 -18.40 -18.79
CA THR A 114 -0.40 -17.87 -19.22
C THR A 114 0.13 -16.83 -18.23
N ASP A 115 1.33 -16.27 -18.46
CA ASP A 115 1.99 -15.34 -17.53
C ASP A 115 1.87 -13.88 -18.02
N PRO A 116 1.11 -12.99 -17.32
CA PRO A 116 0.88 -11.59 -17.70
C PRO A 116 2.11 -10.70 -17.87
N PHE A 117 3.29 -11.24 -17.58
CA PHE A 117 4.56 -10.51 -17.61
C PHE A 117 5.56 -11.12 -18.60
N VAL A 118 5.18 -12.13 -19.40
CA VAL A 118 6.05 -12.84 -20.34
C VAL A 118 5.42 -12.94 -21.72
N ASN A 119 6.00 -12.23 -22.68
CA ASN A 119 5.58 -12.33 -24.07
C ASN A 119 6.08 -13.63 -24.70
N GLU A 120 5.20 -14.63 -24.82
CA GLU A 120 5.57 -15.96 -25.30
C GLU A 120 5.77 -16.01 -26.82
N THR A 121 5.41 -14.95 -27.54
CA THR A 121 5.59 -14.83 -28.99
C THR A 121 6.84 -14.07 -29.40
N ARG A 122 7.51 -13.44 -28.43
CA ARG A 122 8.70 -12.63 -28.70
C ARG A 122 9.88 -13.53 -29.04
N ASP A 123 10.43 -13.31 -30.23
CA ASP A 123 11.63 -13.96 -30.78
C ASP A 123 12.51 -12.83 -31.34
N THR A 124 13.56 -12.48 -30.61
CA THR A 124 14.39 -11.29 -30.90
C THR A 124 15.34 -11.52 -32.07
N ASP A 125 15.84 -12.74 -32.27
CA ASP A 125 16.82 -13.05 -33.31
C ASP A 125 16.24 -13.77 -34.54
N GLY A 126 14.99 -14.24 -34.44
CA GLY A 126 14.20 -14.81 -35.52
C GLY A 126 14.55 -16.26 -35.86
N ASP A 127 15.15 -17.00 -34.93
CA ASP A 127 15.53 -18.40 -35.15
C ASP A 127 14.37 -19.40 -34.93
N GLY A 128 13.25 -18.93 -34.38
CA GLY A 128 12.05 -19.69 -34.09
C GLY A 128 11.96 -20.25 -32.67
N ILE A 129 12.90 -19.92 -31.78
CA ILE A 129 12.85 -20.16 -30.34
C ILE A 129 12.49 -18.83 -29.65
N PRO A 130 11.41 -18.76 -28.85
CA PRO A 130 11.06 -17.52 -28.17
C PRO A 130 12.06 -17.12 -27.06
N ASP A 131 12.24 -15.81 -26.86
CA ASP A 131 13.16 -15.20 -25.87
C ASP A 131 13.04 -15.80 -24.46
N PHE A 132 11.80 -16.10 -24.03
CA PHE A 132 11.55 -16.64 -22.69
C PHE A 132 12.11 -18.06 -22.53
N GLN A 133 12.06 -18.85 -23.61
CA GLN A 133 12.56 -20.23 -23.63
C GLN A 133 14.08 -20.23 -23.67
N GLU A 134 14.69 -19.33 -24.42
CA GLU A 134 16.14 -19.15 -24.48
C GLU A 134 16.70 -18.71 -23.13
N THR A 135 16.06 -17.71 -22.51
CA THR A 135 16.39 -17.26 -21.15
C THR A 135 16.29 -18.40 -20.13
N ALA A 136 15.27 -19.26 -20.23
CA ALA A 136 15.09 -20.41 -19.36
C ALA A 136 16.14 -21.52 -19.60
N ASN A 137 16.57 -21.70 -20.84
CA ASN A 137 17.59 -22.69 -21.23
C ASN A 137 19.02 -22.18 -21.03
N GLY A 138 19.20 -20.87 -20.84
CA GLY A 138 20.50 -20.22 -20.67
C GLY A 138 21.23 -19.97 -21.99
N THR A 139 20.49 -19.83 -23.08
CA THR A 139 20.97 -19.52 -24.44
C THR A 139 20.86 -18.02 -24.70
N ASP A 140 21.56 -17.52 -25.72
CA ASP A 140 21.63 -16.11 -26.09
C ASP A 140 20.52 -15.73 -27.08
N LYS A 141 19.44 -15.15 -26.54
CA LYS A 141 18.27 -14.64 -27.27
C LYS A 141 18.52 -13.61 -28.39
N ASP A 142 19.75 -13.12 -28.50
CA ASP A 142 20.15 -12.17 -29.54
C ASP A 142 21.04 -12.84 -30.62
N ASN A 143 21.21 -14.16 -30.57
CA ASN A 143 22.13 -14.91 -31.44
C ASN A 143 21.44 -16.13 -32.08
N PRO A 144 21.07 -16.05 -33.38
CA PRO A 144 20.25 -17.07 -34.05
C PRO A 144 21.03 -18.35 -34.41
N CYS A 145 22.25 -18.49 -33.88
CA CYS A 145 23.12 -19.65 -34.02
C CYS A 145 23.48 -20.25 -32.64
N ASP A 146 22.94 -19.72 -31.55
CA ASP A 146 23.04 -20.30 -30.21
C ASP A 146 21.82 -21.20 -29.96
N PRO A 147 22.00 -22.50 -29.73
CA PRO A 147 20.91 -23.47 -29.64
C PRO A 147 20.26 -23.57 -28.26
#